data_AF-C0ED14-F1
#
_entry.id   AF-C0ED14-F1
#
_cell.length_a   1.000
_cell.length_b   1.000
_cell.length_c   1.000
_cell.angle_alpha   90.00
_cell.angle_beta   90.00
_cell.angle_gamma   90.00
#
_symmetry.space_group_name_H-M   'P 1'
#
loop_
_entity.id
_entity.type
_entity.pdbx_description
1 polymer ?
#
loop_
_entity_poly.entity_id
_entity_poly.type
_entity_poly.pdbx_seq_one_letter_code
_entity_poly.pdbx_strand_id
1 'polypeptide(L)'
;MRFELGDTVVDKEHEAAALSDQEYIAIITAAFENEKGWKYAKLKCLEAICMKLSFEVSTTIGPLEYQYGQRAERWRQLYQEMKLEFRTSSAFPSLGKQSGQDPYFYTGMHENLRRGE
;
A
#
# COMPACT_ATOMS: atom_id res chain seq x y z
N MET A 1 -12.27 -22.40 -20.98
CA MET A 1 -10.97 -22.59 -20.30
C MET A 1 -10.39 -21.21 -20.05
N ARG A 2 -10.25 -20.80 -18.78
CA ARG A 2 -9.69 -19.51 -18.37
C ARG A 2 -8.17 -19.66 -18.43
N PHE A 3 -7.57 -19.30 -19.56
CA PHE A 3 -6.13 -19.38 -19.77
C PHE A 3 -5.46 -18.27 -18.96
N GLU A 4 -4.67 -18.66 -17.95
CA GLU A 4 -3.84 -17.79 -17.10
C GLU A 4 -2.62 -17.23 -17.86
N LEU A 5 -2.91 -16.51 -18.95
CA LEU A 5 -1.95 -15.70 -19.70
C LEU A 5 -1.98 -14.24 -19.25
N GLY A 6 -2.49 -13.96 -18.04
CA GLY A 6 -2.67 -12.58 -17.57
C GLY A 6 -1.37 -11.81 -17.37
N ASP A 7 -0.25 -12.50 -17.13
CA ASP A 7 1.05 -11.88 -16.80
C ASP A 7 1.90 -11.52 -18.04
N THR A 8 1.50 -11.95 -19.24
CA THR A 8 2.17 -11.62 -20.52
C THR A 8 1.30 -10.84 -21.48
N VAL A 9 0.02 -10.64 -21.17
CA VAL A 9 -0.91 -9.84 -21.97
C VAL A 9 -0.72 -8.37 -21.60
N VAL A 10 0.18 -7.69 -22.31
CA VAL A 10 0.38 -6.24 -22.19
C VAL A 10 -0.65 -5.46 -23.02
N ASP A 11 -1.21 -6.09 -24.06
CA ASP A 11 -2.12 -5.47 -25.03
C ASP A 11 -3.49 -5.11 -24.46
N LYS A 12 -3.85 -5.66 -23.29
CA LYS A 12 -5.14 -5.42 -22.65
C LYS A 12 -4.94 -4.84 -21.26
N GLU A 13 -4.52 -3.59 -21.25
CA GLU A 13 -4.09 -2.83 -20.08
C GLU A 13 -5.06 -2.94 -18.89
N HIS A 14 -6.38 -2.84 -19.14
CA HIS A 14 -7.41 -2.93 -18.11
C HIS A 14 -7.76 -4.37 -17.69
N GLU A 15 -7.51 -5.37 -18.54
CA GLU A 15 -7.80 -6.79 -18.23
C GLU A 15 -6.62 -7.49 -17.54
N ALA A 16 -5.42 -6.89 -17.59
CA ALA A 16 -4.18 -7.45 -17.04
C ALA A 16 -3.90 -7.04 -15.58
N ALA A 17 -4.74 -6.19 -14.98
CA ALA A 17 -4.58 -5.78 -13.59
C ALA A 17 -4.82 -6.96 -12.62
N ALA A 18 -4.03 -7.02 -11.54
CA ALA A 18 -4.12 -8.09 -10.55
C ALA A 18 -5.47 -8.09 -9.79
N LEU A 19 -6.05 -6.91 -9.59
CA LEU A 19 -7.38 -6.71 -9.04
C LEU A 19 -8.20 -5.87 -10.02
N SER A 20 -9.51 -6.05 -9.99
CA SER A 20 -10.46 -5.21 -10.69
C SER A 20 -10.54 -3.81 -10.05
N ASP A 21 -10.99 -2.83 -10.84
CA ASP A 21 -11.22 -1.46 -10.35
C ASP A 21 -12.15 -1.43 -9.12
N GLN A 22 -13.16 -2.30 -9.10
CA GLN A 22 -14.11 -2.41 -7.99
C GLN A 22 -13.45 -2.89 -6.71
N GLU A 23 -12.55 -3.88 -6.80
CA GLU A 23 -11.76 -4.36 -5.66
C GLU A 23 -10.83 -3.26 -5.15
N TYR A 24 -10.16 -2.51 -6.04
CA TYR A 24 -9.31 -1.39 -5.63
C TYR A 24 -10.12 -0.28 -4.95
N ILE A 25 -11.24 0.14 -5.54
CA ILE A 25 -12.10 1.17 -4.96
C ILE A 25 -12.58 0.74 -3.58
N ALA A 26 -13.08 -0.50 -3.44
CA ALA A 26 -13.58 -1.01 -2.15
C ALA A 26 -12.50 -1.03 -1.05
N ILE A 27 -11.26 -1.42 -1.40
CA ILE A 27 -10.15 -1.43 -0.43
C ILE A 27 -9.76 0.01 -0.04
N ILE A 28 -9.71 0.91 -1.01
CA ILE A 28 -9.33 2.31 -0.79
C ILE A 28 -10.40 3.00 0.06
N THR A 29 -11.69 2.87 -0.28
CA THR A 29 -12.78 3.48 0.50
C THR A 29 -12.77 2.98 1.93
N ALA A 30 -12.69 1.66 2.14
CA ALA A 30 -12.64 1.09 3.49
C ALA A 30 -11.42 1.56 4.29
N ALA A 31 -10.26 1.78 3.64
CA ALA A 31 -9.07 2.28 4.32
C ALA A 31 -9.22 3.74 4.78
N PHE A 32 -9.90 4.57 4.00
CA PHE A 32 -10.17 5.98 4.34
C PHE A 32 -11.29 6.12 5.36
N GLU A 33 -12.35 5.32 5.27
CA GLU A 33 -13.43 5.26 6.27
C GLU A 33 -12.90 4.88 7.66
N ASN A 34 -11.86 4.06 7.74
CA ASN A 34 -11.22 3.65 9.00
C ASN A 34 -10.02 4.54 9.41
N GLU A 35 -9.82 5.69 8.76
CA GLU A 35 -8.73 6.64 9.01
C GLU A 35 -7.32 6.01 8.96
N LYS A 36 -7.14 4.90 8.22
CA LYS A 36 -5.86 4.19 8.12
C LYS A 36 -4.98 4.69 6.97
N GLY A 37 -5.59 5.35 5.99
CA GLY A 37 -4.92 6.00 4.86
C GLY A 37 -4.29 5.05 3.83
N TRP A 38 -3.53 5.63 2.89
CA TRP A 38 -2.98 4.94 1.72
C TRP A 38 -2.06 3.76 2.04
N LYS A 39 -1.24 3.85 3.11
CA LYS A 39 -0.34 2.75 3.49
C LYS A 39 -1.11 1.50 3.89
N TYR A 40 -2.24 1.66 4.58
CA TYR A 40 -3.09 0.52 4.93
C TYR A 40 -3.83 -0.03 3.71
N ALA A 41 -4.35 0.83 2.84
CA ALA A 41 -4.99 0.42 1.59
C ALA A 41 -4.04 -0.45 0.74
N LYS A 42 -2.78 -0.01 0.56
CA LYS A 42 -1.77 -0.75 -0.21
C LYS A 42 -1.45 -2.11 0.43
N LEU A 43 -1.39 -2.20 1.75
CA LEU A 43 -1.18 -3.48 2.46
C LEU A 43 -2.34 -4.45 2.23
N LYS A 44 -3.58 -3.94 2.23
CA LYS A 44 -4.77 -4.73 1.95
C LYS A 44 -4.88 -5.18 0.49
N CYS A 45 -4.48 -4.34 -0.47
CA CYS A 45 -4.36 -4.77 -1.86
C CYS A 45 -3.38 -5.93 -2.02
N LEU A 46 -2.22 -5.86 -1.35
CA LEU A 46 -1.23 -6.94 -1.38
C LEU A 46 -1.73 -8.23 -0.74
N GLU A 47 -2.49 -8.13 0.36
CA GLU A 47 -3.13 -9.29 0.98
C GLU A 47 -4.11 -9.98 0.02
N ALA A 48 -4.95 -9.21 -0.67
CA ALA A 48 -5.89 -9.73 -1.67
C ALA A 48 -5.18 -10.39 -2.86
N ILE A 49 -4.11 -9.77 -3.37
CA ILE A 49 -3.29 -10.32 -4.46
C ILE A 49 -2.63 -11.65 -4.04
N CYS A 50 -2.04 -11.70 -2.84
CA CYS A 50 -1.44 -12.93 -2.29
C CYS A 50 -2.46 -14.07 -2.16
N MET A 51 -3.69 -13.78 -1.71
CA MET A 51 -4.76 -14.78 -1.61
C MET A 51 -5.23 -15.26 -2.99
N LYS A 52 -5.32 -14.37 -3.98
CA LYS A 52 -5.71 -14.75 -5.35
C LYS A 52 -4.65 -15.66 -5.98
N LEU A 53 -3.38 -15.32 -5.82
CA LEU A 53 -2.25 -16.05 -6.41
C LEU A 53 -1.84 -17.31 -5.64
N SER A 54 -2.37 -17.56 -4.43
CA SER A 54 -1.97 -18.72 -3.63
C SER A 54 -2.39 -20.07 -4.21
N PHE A 55 -3.39 -20.08 -5.10
CA PHE A 55 -3.97 -21.31 -5.63
C PHE A 55 -3.33 -21.78 -6.94
N GLU A 56 -2.61 -20.91 -7.66
CA GLU A 56 -2.12 -21.17 -9.02
C GLU A 56 -0.59 -21.00 -9.12
N VAL A 57 0.11 -21.90 -8.43
CA VAL A 57 1.57 -21.82 -8.29
C VAL A 57 2.29 -22.62 -9.38
N SER A 58 1.75 -23.78 -9.74
CA SER A 58 2.24 -24.59 -10.85
C SER A 58 1.06 -25.28 -11.53
N THR A 59 1.07 -25.28 -12.86
CA THR A 59 0.03 -25.94 -13.65
C THR A 59 0.69 -26.81 -14.70
N THR A 60 0.29 -28.08 -14.76
CA THR A 60 0.74 -29.02 -15.78
C THR A 60 -0.44 -29.37 -16.68
N ILE A 61 -0.32 -29.06 -17.98
CA ILE A 61 -1.32 -29.36 -19.01
C ILE A 61 -0.66 -30.25 -20.05
N GLY A 62 -0.83 -31.57 -19.92
CA GLY A 62 -0.19 -32.54 -20.81
C GLY A 62 1.35 -32.46 -20.72
N PRO A 63 2.08 -32.24 -21.83
CA PRO A 63 3.53 -32.07 -21.81
C PRO A 63 3.98 -30.66 -21.38
N LEU A 64 3.05 -29.72 -21.20
CA LEU A 64 3.36 -28.33 -20.87
C LEU A 64 3.34 -28.12 -19.36
N GLU A 65 4.45 -27.66 -18.81
CA GLU A 65 4.58 -27.33 -17.39
C GLU A 65 4.81 -25.83 -17.23
N TYR A 66 3.96 -25.20 -16.44
CA TYR A 66 4.11 -23.81 -16.04
C TYR A 66 4.50 -23.74 -14.57
N GLN A 67 5.66 -23.12 -14.30
CA GLN A 67 6.18 -22.93 -12.95
C GLN A 67 6.09 -21.44 -12.57
N TYR A 68 5.04 -21.07 -11.84
CA TYR A 68 4.81 -19.70 -11.34
C TYR A 68 5.15 -19.54 -9.84
N GLY A 69 5.85 -20.52 -9.26
CA GLY A 69 6.30 -20.53 -7.86
C GLY A 69 6.97 -19.24 -7.39
N GLN A 70 7.89 -18.74 -8.20
CA GLN A 70 8.66 -17.52 -7.90
C GLN A 70 7.76 -16.29 -7.75
N ARG A 71 6.61 -16.24 -8.45
CA ARG A 71 5.66 -15.13 -8.36
C ARG A 71 5.03 -15.08 -6.96
N ALA A 72 4.54 -16.21 -6.47
CA ALA A 72 3.93 -16.30 -5.15
C ALA A 72 4.93 -15.95 -4.04
N GLU A 73 6.20 -16.37 -4.18
CA GLU A 73 7.27 -16.00 -3.26
C GLU A 73 7.53 -14.49 -3.25
N ARG A 74 7.63 -13.86 -4.42
CA ARG A 74 7.86 -12.41 -4.54
C ARG A 74 6.76 -11.58 -3.88
N TRP A 75 5.49 -11.91 -4.14
CA TRP A 75 4.37 -11.19 -3.51
C TRP A 75 4.33 -11.41 -1.99
N ARG A 76 4.66 -12.62 -1.53
CA ARG A 76 4.74 -12.94 -0.11
C ARG A 76 5.84 -12.14 0.60
N GLN A 77 7.03 -12.03 0.00
CA GLN A 77 8.13 -11.23 0.51
C GLN A 77 7.71 -9.75 0.63
N LEU A 78 7.15 -9.19 -0.44
CA LEU A 78 6.72 -7.80 -0.47
C LEU A 78 5.58 -7.51 0.53
N TYR A 79 4.65 -8.45 0.73
CA TYR A 79 3.64 -8.35 1.79
C TYR A 79 4.27 -8.37 3.19
N GLN A 80 5.25 -9.25 3.44
CA GLN A 80 5.92 -9.34 4.75
C GLN A 80 6.73 -8.07 5.06
N GLU A 81 7.47 -7.55 4.09
CA GLU A 81 8.21 -6.28 4.19
C GLU A 81 7.26 -5.13 4.50
N MET A 82 6.19 -4.97 3.72
CA MET A 82 5.25 -3.87 3.93
C MET A 82 4.47 -4.00 5.26
N LYS A 83 4.19 -5.23 5.70
CA LYS A 83 3.57 -5.48 7.01
C LYS A 83 4.51 -5.11 8.15
N LEU A 84 5.82 -5.36 7.99
CA LEU A 84 6.83 -4.92 8.93
C LEU A 84 6.91 -3.38 8.95
N GLU A 85 7.00 -2.74 7.79
CA GLU A 85 7.01 -1.28 7.67
C GLU A 85 5.78 -0.62 8.30
N PHE A 86 4.59 -1.19 8.13
CA PHE A 86 3.36 -0.68 8.72
C PHE A 86 3.39 -0.76 10.25
N ARG A 87 3.88 -1.87 10.80
CA ARG A 87 4.07 -2.05 12.25
C ARG A 87 5.09 -1.06 12.80
N THR A 88 6.23 -0.90 12.14
CA THR A 88 7.30 0.02 12.55
C THR A 88 6.88 1.48 12.39
N SER A 89 6.16 1.83 11.32
CA SER A 89 5.63 3.19 11.10
C SER A 89 4.66 3.64 12.19
N SER A 90 3.93 2.68 12.79
CA SER A 90 3.02 2.94 13.90
C SER A 90 3.75 3.20 15.23
N ALA A 91 5.05 2.93 15.30
CA ALA A 91 5.87 3.05 16.50
C ALA A 91 6.64 4.38 16.59
N PHE A 92 6.59 5.23 15.56
CA PHE A 92 7.13 6.58 15.69
C PHE A 92 6.17 7.41 16.55
N PRO A 93 6.62 7.99 17.67
CA PRO A 93 5.80 8.97 18.36
C PRO A 93 5.55 10.10 17.38
N SER A 94 4.29 10.27 16.96
CA SER A 94 3.90 11.50 16.29
C SER A 94 4.25 12.61 17.28
N LEU A 95 5.02 13.62 16.85
CA LEU A 95 5.18 14.83 17.62
C LEU A 95 3.79 15.47 17.69
N GLY A 96 2.99 15.04 18.67
CA GLY A 96 1.61 15.46 18.82
C GLY A 96 1.62 16.98 18.85
N LYS A 97 0.70 17.59 18.09
CA LYS A 97 0.41 19.01 18.25
C LYS A 97 0.23 19.24 19.74
N GLN A 98 1.15 19.99 20.36
CA GLN A 98 1.00 20.40 21.74
C GLN A 98 -0.37 21.06 21.84
N SER A 99 -1.23 20.46 22.66
CA SER A 99 -2.60 20.91 22.84
C SER A 99 -2.60 22.35 23.34
N GLY A 100 -3.07 23.27 22.51
CA GLY A 100 -3.68 24.54 22.93
C GLY A 100 -2.77 25.59 23.58
N GLN A 101 -1.45 25.44 23.58
CA GLN A 101 -0.54 26.50 24.00
C GLN A 101 0.27 26.99 22.81
N ASP A 102 0.16 28.29 22.53
CA ASP A 102 1.08 28.95 21.62
C ASP A 102 2.51 28.70 22.10
N PRO A 103 3.44 28.37 21.20
CA PRO A 103 4.80 28.07 21.59
C PRO A 103 5.41 29.27 22.33
N TYR A 104 6.09 28.99 23.46
CA TYR A 104 6.74 30.01 24.30
C TYR A 104 7.65 30.95 23.48
N PHE A 105 8.24 30.41 22.41
CA PHE A 105 8.93 31.19 21.39
C PHE A 105 8.06 31.34 20.16
N TYR A 106 7.84 32.58 19.73
CA TYR A 106 7.15 32.92 18.50
C TYR A 106 7.97 33.90 17.67
N THR A 107 7.71 33.93 16.37
CA THR A 107 8.37 34.84 15.43
C THR A 107 8.07 36.29 15.78
N GLY A 108 9.10 37.13 15.94
CA GLY A 108 8.96 38.54 16.28
C GLY A 108 9.21 38.89 17.75
N MET A 109 9.50 37.90 18.63
CA MET A 109 9.78 38.12 20.06
C MET A 109 10.97 39.06 20.34
N HIS A 110 11.86 39.26 19.36
CA HIS A 110 13.03 40.15 19.46
C HIS A 110 12.90 41.44 18.64
N GLU A 111 11.73 41.71 18.05
CA GLU A 111 11.52 42.94 17.29
C GLU A 111 11.39 44.13 18.25
N ASN A 112 12.32 45.07 18.13
CA ASN A 112 12.28 46.32 18.89
C ASN A 112 11.34 47.32 18.17
N LEU A 113 10.17 47.59 18.76
CA LEU A 113 9.20 48.59 18.23
C LEU A 113 9.74 50.04 18.21
N ARG A 114 10.97 50.29 18.67
CA ARG A 114 11.63 51.60 18.55
C ARG A 114 12.60 51.61 17.38
N ARG A 115 12.06 51.66 16.17
CA ARG A 115 12.76 52.27 15.03
C ARG A 115 11.73 52.88 14.09
N GLY A 116 11.35 54.10 14.39
CA GLY A 116 10.38 54.90 13.64
C GLY A 116 10.48 56.36 14.03
N GLU A 117 11.59 57.00 13.64
CA GLU A 117 11.60 58.36 13.08
C GLU A 117 12.29 58.26 11.71
#